data_AF-A0A087TU56-F1
#
_entry.id   AF-A0A087TU56-F1
#
_cell.length_a   1.000
_cell.length_b   1.000
_cell.length_c   1.000
_cell.angle_alpha   90.00
_cell.angle_beta   90.00
_cell.angle_gamma   90.00
#
_symmetry.space_group_name_H-M   'P 1'
#
loop_
_entity.id
_entity.type
_entity.pdbx_description
1 polymer ?
#
loop_
_entity_poly.entity_id
_entity_poly.type
_entity_poly.pdbx_seq_one_letter_code
_entity_poly.pdbx_strand_id
1 'polypeptide(L)'
;MVVCNRVDTYSTPWIERQCRCPGKKICSMSMDPRDGFTVMDKSRQLKLCEPVSRLPTCGYFRDIAWTHAIYPDNTTKQTVHCMCPKNSVAYILRHEVYNTQDGMTVIYFMACSPLSKMRCQRKEPCRLFTVTKRPDVEEVSMNTLCQCPHGHRCPQHHTEPSVTGGSTSFTGEPVRTYSGYCTSEML
;
A
#
# COMPACT_ATOMS: atom_id res chain seq x y z
N MET A 1 -14.98 0.16 -9.05
CA MET A 1 -14.16 -0.47 -10.11
C MET A 1 -13.23 -1.48 -9.48
N VAL A 2 -13.13 -2.69 -10.03
CA VAL A 2 -12.30 -3.77 -9.45
C VAL A 2 -10.84 -3.62 -9.90
N VAL A 3 -9.90 -3.85 -8.98
CA VAL A 3 -8.47 -3.91 -9.27
C VAL A 3 -8.16 -5.22 -9.99
N CYS A 4 -7.59 -5.14 -11.19
CA CYS A 4 -7.28 -6.31 -12.01
C CYS A 4 -5.81 -6.74 -11.92
N ASN A 5 -4.88 -5.82 -11.71
CA ASN A 5 -3.49 -6.08 -11.39
C ASN A 5 -3.03 -5.16 -10.25
N ARG A 6 -2.08 -5.64 -9.45
CA ARG A 6 -1.26 -4.80 -8.56
C ARG A 6 0.17 -4.82 -9.08
N VAL A 7 0.76 -3.65 -9.22
CA VAL A 7 2.17 -3.52 -9.55
C VAL A 7 2.87 -2.98 -8.32
N ASP A 8 3.84 -3.72 -7.79
CA ASP A 8 4.70 -3.20 -6.73
C ASP A 8 5.98 -2.65 -7.36
N THR A 9 6.37 -1.44 -6.97
CA THR A 9 7.56 -0.75 -7.49
C THR A 9 8.53 -0.38 -6.37
N TYR A 10 8.46 -1.04 -5.21
CA TYR A 10 9.36 -0.76 -4.10
C TYR A 10 10.83 -1.08 -4.44
N SER A 11 11.07 -2.26 -5.03
CA SER A 11 12.38 -2.68 -5.53
C SER A 11 12.30 -3.00 -7.03
N THR A 12 12.75 -4.18 -7.45
CA THR A 12 12.52 -4.69 -8.81
C THR A 12 11.01 -4.83 -9.05
N PRO A 13 10.43 -4.10 -10.02
CA PRO A 13 8.99 -4.10 -10.20
C PRO A 13 8.44 -5.47 -10.57
N TRP A 14 7.30 -5.83 -9.98
CA TRP A 14 6.61 -7.09 -10.28
C TRP A 14 5.09 -6.90 -10.27
N ILE A 15 4.38 -7.84 -10.90
CA ILE A 15 2.93 -7.75 -11.13
C ILE A 15 2.21 -8.92 -10.47
N GLU A 16 1.25 -8.61 -9.59
CA GLU A 16 0.30 -9.56 -9.04
C GLU A 16 -1.03 -9.47 -9.80
N ARG A 17 -1.37 -10.52 -10.56
CA ARG A 17 -2.66 -10.58 -11.28
C ARG A 17 -3.77 -10.91 -10.29
N GLN A 18 -4.83 -10.09 -10.26
CA GLN A 18 -5.98 -10.26 -9.37
C GLN A 18 -7.17 -10.89 -10.11
N CYS A 19 -7.51 -10.37 -11.30
CA CYS A 19 -8.64 -10.86 -12.08
C CYS A 19 -8.51 -10.52 -13.56
N ARG A 20 -9.36 -11.15 -14.39
CA ARG A 20 -9.51 -10.79 -15.81
C ARG A 20 -10.53 -9.66 -15.95
N CYS A 21 -10.26 -8.71 -16.85
CA CYS A 21 -11.21 -7.65 -17.15
C CYS A 21 -12.41 -8.19 -17.96
N PRO A 22 -13.63 -7.67 -17.71
CA PRO A 22 -14.81 -8.08 -18.47
C PRO A 22 -14.73 -7.61 -19.93
N GLY A 23 -15.48 -8.29 -20.81
CA GLY A 23 -15.61 -7.90 -22.22
C GLY A 23 -14.33 -8.07 -23.05
N LYS A 24 -13.49 -9.07 -22.73
CA LYS A 24 -12.20 -9.35 -23.40
C LYS A 24 -11.19 -8.18 -23.34
N LYS A 25 -11.39 -7.21 -22.45
CA LYS A 25 -10.40 -6.15 -22.20
C LYS A 25 -9.17 -6.76 -21.54
N ILE A 26 -8.00 -6.21 -21.83
CA ILE A 26 -6.73 -6.61 -21.20
C ILE A 26 -6.45 -5.62 -20.07
N CYS A 27 -6.16 -6.13 -18.87
CA CYS A 27 -5.75 -5.29 -17.75
C CYS A 27 -4.38 -4.66 -18.06
N SER A 28 -4.21 -3.37 -17.76
CA SER A 28 -2.92 -2.70 -17.95
C SER A 28 -1.80 -3.43 -17.18
N MET A 29 -0.66 -3.58 -17.86
CA MET A 29 0.60 -4.08 -17.29
C MET A 29 1.70 -3.01 -17.33
N SER A 30 1.35 -1.76 -17.69
CA SER A 30 2.31 -0.67 -17.76
C SER A 30 2.91 -0.37 -16.37
N MET A 31 4.19 -0.07 -16.32
CA MET A 31 4.84 0.45 -15.11
C MET A 31 4.67 1.97 -14.96
N ASP A 32 4.22 2.68 -16.00
CA ASP A 32 3.93 4.12 -15.92
C ASP A 32 2.59 4.33 -15.16
N PRO A 33 2.60 5.06 -14.03
CA PRO A 33 1.38 5.34 -13.29
C PRO A 33 0.44 6.34 -13.99
N ARG A 34 0.85 6.94 -15.11
CA ARG A 34 0.05 7.90 -15.89
C ARG A 34 -0.64 7.27 -17.10
N ASP A 35 -0.74 5.94 -17.14
CA ASP A 35 -1.41 5.19 -18.20
C ASP A 35 -2.94 5.41 -18.28
N GLY A 36 -3.52 6.18 -17.34
CA GLY A 36 -4.96 6.46 -17.28
C GLY A 36 -5.80 5.35 -16.64
N PHE A 37 -5.18 4.25 -16.20
CA PHE A 37 -5.83 3.09 -15.58
C PHE A 37 -5.25 2.78 -14.19
N THR A 38 -4.47 3.69 -13.62
CA THR A 38 -3.72 3.48 -12.40
C THR A 38 -4.17 4.38 -11.25
N VAL A 39 -4.41 3.77 -10.09
CA VAL A 39 -4.52 4.47 -8.81
C VAL A 39 -3.27 4.17 -7.98
N MET A 40 -2.58 5.22 -7.53
CA MET A 40 -1.38 5.09 -6.70
C MET A 40 -1.75 4.89 -5.23
N ASP A 41 -1.10 3.93 -4.59
CA ASP A 41 -1.12 3.74 -3.13
C ASP A 41 0.30 3.42 -2.65
N LYS A 42 0.98 4.42 -2.07
CA LYS A 42 2.39 4.33 -1.66
C LYS A 42 3.29 3.86 -2.84
N SER A 43 3.99 2.73 -2.70
CA SER A 43 4.83 2.11 -3.73
C SER A 43 4.07 1.16 -4.66
N ARG A 44 2.73 1.11 -4.55
CA ARG A 44 1.89 0.20 -5.33
C ARG A 44 1.05 0.97 -6.33
N GLN A 45 0.89 0.36 -7.50
CA GLN A 45 -0.01 0.80 -8.55
C GLN A 45 -1.17 -0.18 -8.64
N LEU A 46 -2.38 0.30 -8.37
CA LEU A 46 -3.62 -0.47 -8.51
C LEU A 46 -4.16 -0.24 -9.93
N LYS A 47 -4.10 -1.29 -10.77
CA LYS A 47 -4.56 -1.22 -12.16
C LYS A 47 -6.04 -1.57 -12.25
N LEU A 48 -6.79 -0.77 -13.01
CA LEU A 48 -8.23 -0.94 -13.22
C LEU A 48 -8.54 -1.33 -14.67
N CYS A 49 -9.70 -1.94 -14.89
CA CYS A 49 -10.20 -2.28 -16.22
C CYS A 49 -10.84 -1.11 -16.97
N GLU A 50 -11.08 0.00 -16.28
CA GLU A 50 -11.72 1.20 -16.80
C GLU A 50 -10.89 2.44 -16.45
N PRO A 51 -11.00 3.53 -17.22
CA PRO A 51 -10.22 4.73 -16.96
C PRO A 51 -10.49 5.33 -15.58
N VAL A 52 -9.42 5.70 -14.86
CA VAL A 52 -9.53 6.29 -13.51
C VAL A 52 -10.20 7.65 -13.50
N SER A 53 -10.26 8.34 -14.66
CA SER A 53 -10.99 9.61 -14.82
C SER A 53 -12.49 9.51 -14.53
N ARG A 54 -13.06 8.30 -14.52
CA ARG A 54 -14.46 8.05 -14.15
C ARG A 54 -14.68 7.98 -12.63
N LEU A 55 -13.62 7.92 -11.83
CA LEU A 55 -13.71 7.89 -10.38
C LEU A 55 -13.80 9.33 -9.83
N PRO A 56 -14.72 9.61 -8.89
CA PRO A 56 -14.74 10.89 -8.20
C PRO A 56 -13.53 11.00 -7.25
N THR A 57 -13.25 12.22 -6.79
CA THR A 57 -12.28 12.44 -5.70
C THR A 57 -12.95 12.20 -4.35
N CYS A 58 -12.30 11.46 -3.45
CA CYS A 58 -12.80 11.19 -2.10
C CYS A 58 -12.71 12.43 -1.19
N GLY A 59 -13.72 12.65 -0.36
CA GLY A 59 -13.60 13.48 0.84
C GLY A 59 -12.77 12.78 1.92
N TYR A 60 -11.90 13.54 2.61
CA TYR A 60 -11.08 13.00 3.70
C TYR A 60 -11.92 12.43 4.84
N PHE A 61 -11.43 11.35 5.45
CA PHE A 61 -11.96 10.67 6.64
C PHE A 61 -13.38 10.09 6.55
N ARG A 62 -14.19 10.52 5.58
CA ARG A 62 -15.59 10.12 5.43
C ARG A 62 -15.81 9.11 4.32
N ASP A 63 -15.25 9.40 3.14
CA ASP A 63 -15.55 8.61 1.95
C ASP A 63 -14.63 7.39 1.89
N ILE A 64 -15.19 6.25 1.48
CA ILE A 64 -14.45 5.01 1.32
C ILE A 64 -13.76 5.04 -0.04
N ALA A 65 -12.43 5.10 -0.04
CA ALA A 65 -11.61 5.09 -1.24
C ALA A 65 -11.68 3.73 -1.95
N TRP A 66 -11.47 2.66 -1.18
CA TRP A 66 -11.61 1.30 -1.68
C TRP A 66 -11.95 0.32 -0.55
N THR A 67 -12.45 -0.83 -0.95
CA THR A 67 -12.68 -1.99 -0.09
C THR A 67 -11.74 -3.12 -0.47
N HIS A 68 -11.31 -3.91 0.51
CA HIS A 68 -10.55 -5.14 0.30
C HIS A 68 -11.27 -6.28 1.01
N ALA A 69 -11.90 -7.15 0.23
CA ALA A 69 -12.60 -8.33 0.72
C ALA A 69 -11.69 -9.55 0.62
N ILE A 70 -11.71 -10.39 1.66
CA ILE A 70 -11.10 -11.72 1.73
C ILE A 70 -12.24 -12.70 1.91
N TYR A 71 -12.37 -13.64 0.98
CA TYR A 71 -13.41 -14.65 0.97
C TYR A 71 -12.92 -15.99 1.57
N PRO A 72 -13.82 -16.92 1.92
CA PRO A 72 -13.47 -18.18 2.57
C PRO A 72 -12.55 -19.09 1.74
N ASP A 73 -12.59 -18.93 0.42
CA ASP A 73 -11.73 -19.65 -0.54
C ASP A 73 -10.33 -19.01 -0.70
N ASN A 74 -9.95 -18.11 0.21
CA ASN A 74 -8.74 -17.28 0.16
C ASN A 74 -8.64 -16.38 -1.08
N THR A 75 -9.72 -16.23 -1.85
CA THR A 75 -9.74 -15.22 -2.91
C THR A 75 -9.88 -13.85 -2.29
N THR A 76 -9.17 -12.88 -2.86
CA THR A 76 -9.29 -11.49 -2.44
C THR A 76 -9.84 -10.64 -3.56
N LYS A 77 -10.62 -9.62 -3.20
CA LYS A 77 -11.19 -8.67 -4.16
C LYS A 77 -11.02 -7.26 -3.65
N GLN A 78 -10.36 -6.43 -4.44
CA GLN A 78 -10.23 -5.01 -4.14
C GLN A 78 -11.09 -4.18 -5.09
N THR A 79 -11.95 -3.33 -4.52
CA THR A 79 -12.84 -2.46 -5.29
C THR A 79 -12.58 -1.01 -4.94
N VAL A 80 -12.16 -0.22 -5.93
CA VAL A 80 -11.96 1.23 -5.81
C VAL A 80 -13.28 1.97 -6.09
N HIS A 81 -13.64 2.90 -5.22
CA HIS A 81 -14.87 3.68 -5.30
C HIS A 81 -14.59 5.16 -5.64
N CYS A 82 -13.49 5.71 -5.13
CA CYS A 82 -13.04 7.07 -5.44
C CYS A 82 -11.51 7.16 -5.35
N MET A 83 -10.94 8.22 -5.94
CA MET A 83 -9.50 8.52 -5.85
C MET A 83 -9.22 9.39 -4.64
N CYS A 84 -8.26 9.00 -3.81
CA CYS A 84 -7.81 9.89 -2.75
C CYS A 84 -7.18 11.17 -3.34
N PRO A 85 -7.35 12.34 -2.68
CA PRO A 85 -6.73 13.57 -3.14
C PRO A 85 -5.20 13.47 -3.20
N LYS A 86 -4.54 14.38 -3.93
CA LYS A 86 -3.06 14.43 -3.96
C LYS A 86 -2.49 14.61 -2.54
N ASN A 87 -1.32 14.03 -2.28
CA ASN A 87 -0.64 14.08 -0.97
C ASN A 87 -1.48 13.53 0.18
N SER A 88 -2.18 12.43 -0.08
CA SER A 88 -2.94 11.69 0.93
C SER A 88 -2.38 10.28 1.10
N VAL A 89 -2.79 9.64 2.19
CA VAL A 89 -2.50 8.24 2.48
C VAL A 89 -3.82 7.53 2.76
N ALA A 90 -3.96 6.31 2.23
CA ALA A 90 -5.09 5.46 2.59
C ALA A 90 -4.80 4.74 3.92
N TYR A 91 -5.83 4.62 4.75
CA TYR A 91 -5.77 3.91 6.03
C TYR A 91 -7.01 3.05 6.22
N ILE A 92 -6.89 2.00 7.04
CA ILE A 92 -8.04 1.16 7.42
C ILE A 92 -8.93 2.00 8.35
N LEU A 93 -10.13 2.32 7.89
CA LEU A 93 -11.14 3.01 8.70
C LEU A 93 -11.86 2.04 9.63
N ARG A 94 -12.28 0.90 9.07
CA ARG A 94 -13.00 -0.17 9.77
C ARG A 94 -12.93 -1.47 8.99
N HIS A 95 -13.32 -2.56 9.64
CA HIS A 95 -13.56 -3.85 8.99
C HIS A 95 -14.92 -4.40 9.39
N GLU A 96 -15.50 -5.21 8.52
CA GLU A 96 -16.74 -5.94 8.77
C GLU A 96 -16.50 -7.43 8.50
N VAL A 97 -17.15 -8.28 9.29
CA VAL A 97 -17.04 -9.73 9.19
C VAL A 97 -18.42 -10.31 8.92
N TYR A 98 -18.52 -11.09 7.85
CA TYR A 98 -19.76 -11.73 7.41
C TYR A 98 -19.59 -13.25 7.45
N ASN A 99 -20.44 -13.91 8.23
CA ASN A 99 -20.50 -15.37 8.24
C ASN A 99 -21.40 -15.83 7.09
N THR A 100 -20.81 -16.58 6.16
CA THR A 100 -21.51 -17.25 5.07
C THR A 100 -21.58 -18.75 5.36
N GLN A 101 -22.42 -19.48 4.63
CA GLN A 101 -22.50 -20.95 4.77
C GLN A 101 -21.15 -21.62 4.48
N ASP A 102 -20.32 -21.02 3.62
CA ASP A 102 -19.02 -21.52 3.19
C ASP A 102 -17.85 -21.03 4.06
N GLY A 103 -18.12 -20.19 5.06
CA GLY A 103 -17.11 -19.66 5.98
C GLY A 103 -17.16 -18.15 6.16
N MET A 104 -16.08 -17.57 6.68
CA MET A 104 -16.01 -16.17 7.07
C MET A 104 -15.48 -15.28 5.94
N THR A 105 -16.22 -14.23 5.58
CA THR A 105 -15.75 -13.15 4.70
C THR A 105 -15.36 -11.94 5.53
N VAL A 106 -14.18 -11.37 5.29
CA VAL A 106 -13.72 -10.14 5.96
C VAL A 106 -13.58 -9.02 4.94
N ILE A 107 -14.16 -7.85 5.22
CA ILE A 107 -14.09 -6.68 4.34
C ILE A 107 -13.44 -5.52 5.09
N TYR A 108 -12.31 -5.06 4.58
CA TYR A 108 -11.63 -3.86 5.06
C TYR A 108 -12.06 -2.64 4.25
N PHE A 109 -12.41 -1.57 4.95
CA PHE A 109 -12.83 -0.30 4.37
C PHE A 109 -11.72 0.72 4.54
N MET A 110 -11.25 1.27 3.41
CA MET A 110 -10.10 2.16 3.38
C MET A 110 -10.58 3.59 3.11
N ALA A 111 -10.16 4.54 3.94
CA ALA A 111 -10.45 5.96 3.78
C ALA A 111 -9.16 6.75 3.51
N CYS A 112 -9.30 7.99 3.06
CA CYS A 112 -8.17 8.87 2.77
C CYS A 112 -7.90 9.81 3.95
N SER A 113 -6.62 9.99 4.30
CA SER A 113 -6.15 10.98 5.25
C SER A 113 -5.12 11.91 4.57
N PRO A 114 -5.10 13.22 4.84
CA PRO A 114 -4.03 14.09 4.37
C PRO A 114 -2.70 13.69 5.00
N LEU A 115 -1.61 13.78 4.23
CA LEU A 115 -0.29 13.50 4.75
C LEU A 115 0.18 14.65 5.66
N SER A 116 0.12 14.46 6.97
CA SER A 116 0.63 15.43 7.93
C SER A 116 2.16 15.47 7.95
N LYS A 117 2.73 16.67 7.90
CA LYS A 117 4.19 16.90 7.98
C LYS A 117 4.61 17.06 9.44
N MET A 118 4.66 15.95 10.17
CA MET A 118 5.20 15.93 11.54
C MET A 118 6.73 15.96 11.48
N ARG A 119 7.38 16.78 12.31
CA ARG A 119 8.85 16.78 12.43
C ARG A 119 9.29 15.65 13.34
N CYS A 120 10.41 15.02 13.01
CA CYS A 120 10.93 13.94 13.85
C CYS A 120 11.45 14.46 15.20
N GLN A 121 11.08 13.77 16.29
CA GLN A 121 11.73 13.83 17.59
C GLN A 121 13.15 13.25 17.52
N ARG A 122 13.97 13.62 18.49
CA ARG A 122 15.37 13.16 18.53
C ARG A 122 15.42 11.64 18.67
N LYS A 123 16.12 10.99 17.72
CA LYS A 123 16.34 9.53 17.64
C LYS A 123 15.06 8.68 17.44
N GLU A 124 13.92 9.28 17.12
CA GLU A 124 12.75 8.47 16.74
C GLU A 124 12.90 7.92 15.31
N PRO A 125 12.29 6.77 14.99
CA PRO A 125 12.27 6.27 13.63
C PRO A 125 11.44 7.20 12.73
N CYS A 126 11.97 7.52 11.56
CA CYS A 126 11.27 8.34 10.57
C CYS A 126 10.44 7.51 9.60
N ARG A 127 10.71 6.21 9.49
CA ARG A 127 9.99 5.27 8.63
C ARG A 127 10.01 3.86 9.18
N LEU A 128 8.90 3.15 9.03
CA LEU A 128 8.81 1.72 9.28
C LEU A 128 8.66 0.97 7.96
N PHE A 129 9.28 -0.20 7.88
CA PHE A 129 9.15 -1.13 6.77
C PHE A 129 8.60 -2.45 7.31
N THR A 130 7.58 -2.99 6.64
CA THR A 130 7.10 -4.36 6.85
C THR A 130 7.43 -5.16 5.60
N VAL A 131 8.29 -6.16 5.72
CA VAL A 131 8.78 -6.99 4.63
C VAL A 131 8.18 -8.38 4.78
N THR A 132 7.40 -8.79 3.79
CA THR A 132 6.85 -10.14 3.68
C THR A 132 7.61 -10.89 2.58
N LYS A 133 8.34 -11.95 2.95
CA LYS A 133 9.05 -12.77 1.97
C LYS A 133 8.07 -13.71 1.26
N ARG A 134 8.00 -13.61 -0.07
CA ARG A 134 7.37 -14.60 -0.95
C ARG A 134 8.47 -15.41 -1.66
N PRO A 135 8.15 -16.54 -2.32
CA PRO A 135 9.17 -17.38 -2.96
C PRO A 135 10.06 -16.64 -3.97
N ASP A 136 9.47 -15.73 -4.76
CA ASP A 136 10.18 -15.07 -5.88
C ASP A 136 10.40 -13.56 -5.67
N VAL A 137 9.70 -12.95 -4.72
CA VAL A 137 9.68 -11.50 -4.52
C VAL A 137 9.56 -11.13 -3.04
N GLU A 138 10.00 -9.93 -2.69
CA GLU A 138 9.74 -9.33 -1.38
C GLU A 138 8.61 -8.31 -1.52
N GLU A 139 7.53 -8.52 -0.77
CA GLU A 139 6.46 -7.54 -0.66
C GLU A 139 6.78 -6.60 0.51
N VAL A 140 6.91 -5.30 0.22
CA VAL A 140 7.31 -4.32 1.25
C VAL A 140 6.28 -3.20 1.37
N SER A 141 5.81 -2.98 2.60
CA SER A 141 4.97 -1.85 2.97
C SER A 141 5.81 -0.81 3.71
N MET A 142 5.75 0.45 3.26
CA MET A 142 6.44 1.58 3.88
C MET A 142 5.47 2.53 4.58
N ASN A 143 5.78 2.89 5.83
CA ASN A 143 5.04 3.87 6.59
C ASN A 143 5.99 5.00 7.03
N THR A 144 5.86 6.17 6.40
CA THR A 144 6.60 7.37 6.83
C THR A 144 5.93 7.95 8.06
N LEU A 145 6.69 8.13 9.13
CA LEU A 145 6.19 8.60 10.43
C LEU A 145 6.36 10.11 10.59
N CYS A 146 7.50 10.64 10.16
CA CYS A 146 7.87 12.04 10.34
C CYS A 146 8.90 12.49 9.29
N GLN A 147 9.13 13.80 9.24
CA GLN A 147 10.12 14.46 8.39
C GLN A 147 11.39 14.73 9.19
N CYS A 148 12.52 14.26 8.68
CA CYS A 148 13.82 14.49 9.28
C CYS A 148 14.16 15.99 9.34
N PRO A 149 14.97 16.42 10.33
CA PRO A 149 15.46 17.79 10.42
C PRO A 149 16.36 18.14 9.22
N HIS A 150 16.67 19.42 9.07
CA HIS A 150 17.55 19.89 8.00
C HIS A 150 18.91 19.17 7.99
N GLY A 151 19.41 18.86 6.79
CA GLY A 151 20.67 18.12 6.59
C GLY A 151 20.59 16.63 6.96
N HIS A 152 19.40 16.10 7.25
CA HIS A 152 19.17 14.69 7.50
C HIS A 152 18.15 14.11 6.53
N ARG A 153 18.34 12.85 6.15
CA ARG A 153 17.47 12.10 5.25
C ARG A 153 16.89 10.87 5.95
N CYS A 154 15.65 10.56 5.61
CA CYS A 154 15.02 9.31 6.00
C CYS A 154 15.31 8.21 4.96
N PRO A 155 15.71 7.00 5.37
CA PRO A 155 15.99 5.90 4.43
C PRO A 155 14.78 5.57 3.56
N GLN A 156 15.05 5.25 2.29
CA GLN A 156 14.06 4.84 1.29
C GLN A 156 13.96 3.32 1.18
N HIS A 157 15.00 2.58 1.53
CA HIS A 157 15.03 1.12 1.46
C HIS A 157 15.36 0.49 2.82
N HIS A 158 14.82 -0.70 3.06
CA HIS A 158 14.93 -1.41 4.34
C HIS A 158 16.31 -2.03 4.58
N THR A 159 17.18 -2.00 3.56
CA THR A 159 18.57 -2.48 3.62
C THR A 159 19.58 -1.34 3.79
N GLU A 160 19.12 -0.09 3.90
CA GLU A 160 20.01 1.05 4.11
C GLU A 160 20.68 0.98 5.50
N PRO A 161 21.92 1.52 5.67
CA PRO A 161 22.67 1.39 6.92
C PRO A 161 21.96 1.97 8.16
N SER A 162 21.09 2.96 7.96
CA SER A 162 20.32 3.62 9.02
C SER A 162 19.07 2.85 9.46
N VAL A 163 18.87 1.66 8.92
CA VAL A 163 17.72 0.80 9.19
C VAL A 163 18.13 -0.33 10.12
N THR A 164 17.40 -0.47 11.22
CA THR A 164 17.58 -1.57 12.18
C THR A 164 16.45 -2.59 12.01
N GLY A 165 16.78 -3.87 11.95
CA GLY A 165 15.77 -4.94 12.02
C GLY A 165 15.10 -4.98 13.39
N GLY A 166 13.78 -5.08 13.40
CA GLY A 166 13.01 -5.36 14.61
C GLY A 166 13.18 -6.81 15.06
N SER A 167 13.03 -7.05 16.37
CA SER A 167 13.06 -8.39 16.97
C SER A 167 11.78 -9.19 16.76
N THR A 168 10.74 -8.57 16.21
CA THR A 168 9.42 -9.19 15.98
C THR A 168 9.36 -9.88 14.62
N SER A 169 9.63 -11.19 14.62
CA SER A 169 8.94 -12.09 13.69
C SER A 169 7.52 -12.28 14.21
N PHE A 170 6.50 -11.94 13.43
CA PHE A 170 5.15 -12.43 13.73
C PHE A 170 5.21 -13.96 13.70
N THR A 171 4.92 -14.60 14.83
CA THR A 171 5.11 -16.05 15.03
C THR A 171 4.45 -16.84 13.91
N GLY A 172 5.25 -17.57 13.14
CA GLY A 172 4.78 -18.46 12.06
C GLY A 172 4.67 -17.83 10.66
N GLU A 173 4.86 -16.52 10.51
CA GLU A 173 4.80 -15.84 9.20
C GLU A 173 6.18 -15.35 8.73
N PRO A 174 6.47 -15.38 7.42
CA PRO A 174 7.72 -14.85 6.84
C PRO A 174 7.72 -13.31 6.78
N VAL A 175 7.25 -12.65 7.84
CA VAL A 175 7.08 -11.20 7.96
C VAL A 175 8.10 -10.64 8.95
N ARG A 176 8.84 -9.62 8.53
CA ARG A 176 9.82 -8.90 9.35
C ARG A 176 9.52 -7.40 9.34
N THR A 177 9.75 -6.76 10.48
CA THR A 177 9.64 -5.30 10.59
C THR A 177 11.02 -4.67 10.70
N TYR A 178 11.19 -3.49 10.12
CA TYR A 178 12.42 -2.71 10.17
C TYR A 178 12.12 -1.25 10.48
N SER A 179 13.00 -0.62 11.24
CA SER A 179 12.88 0.79 11.67
C SER A 179 14.01 1.60 11.06
N GLY A 180 13.67 2.60 10.25
CA GLY A 180 14.62 3.53 9.65
C GLY A 180 14.74 4.83 10.43
N TYR A 181 15.96 5.29 10.64
CA TYR A 181 16.25 6.50 11.40
C TYR A 181 16.85 7.59 10.51
N CYS A 182 16.65 8.84 10.90
CA CYS A 182 17.25 9.98 10.22
C CYS A 182 18.78 9.91 10.30
N THR A 183 19.45 10.05 9.17
CA THR A 183 20.92 10.14 9.08
C THR A 183 21.36 11.41 8.39
N SER A 184 22.54 11.91 8.76
CA SER A 184 23.14 13.09 8.14
C SER A 184 23.44 12.82 6.66
N GLU A 185 23.16 13.78 5.78
CA GLU A 185 23.49 13.72 4.35
C GLU A 185 24.99 13.98 4.06
N MET A 186 25.81 14.25 5.09
CA MET A 186 27.26 14.49 4.95
C MET A 186 28.12 13.22 5.07
N LEU A 187 27.80 12.18 4.30
CA LEU A 187 28.68 11.03 4.07
C LEU A 187 28.80 10.75 2.58
#